data_AF-A0A3E0M804-F1
#
_entry.id   AF-A0A3E0M804-F1
#
_cell.length_a   1.000
_cell.length_b   1.000
_cell.length_c   1.000
_cell.angle_alpha   90.00
_cell.angle_beta   90.00
_cell.angle_gamma   90.00
#
_symmetry.space_group_name_H-M   'P 1'
#
loop_
_entity.id
_entity.type
_entity.pdbx_description
1 polymer ?
#
loop_
_entity_poly.entity_id
_entity_poly.type
_entity_poly.pdbx_seq_one_letter_code
_entity_poly.pdbx_strand_id
1 'polypeptide(L)'
;MIDHSFGFYGFAFFGIILARYFLVAGGTYLFFYSPLSQSFVNHNLRHWSPSWRSIQQDITLSVLSAGVFALAAAFIMTGYSWGITRLYSHPQQYGLCYLGVSYGAVLVLQDAYFYFTHRLFHHPSLFRWLHQGHHRSRYPTPWTSFAFDPLEAIVQSLFLVGIVFVLPLHFITLIAALTTMTIWAVLNHLGIDRLPSSFPHHWLGRWFIGPAHHSIHHRKYTVHYGLYFTFWDKLLGTQDPDYEQKFDERLTGKVDGV
;
A
#
# COMPACT_ATOMS: atom_id res chain seq x y z
N MET A 1 -19.62 -24.62 -9.51
CA MET A 1 -19.09 -23.73 -8.46
C MET A 1 -20.17 -23.61 -7.40
N ILE A 2 -19.80 -23.52 -6.11
CA ILE A 2 -20.80 -23.24 -5.07
C ILE A 2 -21.05 -21.73 -5.10
N ASP A 3 -22.23 -21.35 -5.58
CA ASP A 3 -22.66 -19.96 -5.56
C ASP A 3 -23.08 -19.59 -4.15
N HIS A 4 -22.41 -18.62 -3.56
CA HIS A 4 -22.75 -18.09 -2.26
C HIS A 4 -23.42 -16.72 -2.40
N SER A 5 -24.16 -16.31 -1.36
CA SER A 5 -24.78 -14.98 -1.35
C SER A 5 -23.73 -13.87 -1.26
N PHE A 6 -24.06 -12.68 -1.75
CA PHE A 6 -23.23 -11.48 -1.59
C PHE A 6 -22.84 -11.25 -0.11
N GLY A 7 -23.81 -11.42 0.81
CA GLY A 7 -23.57 -11.30 2.24
C GLY A 7 -22.56 -12.30 2.79
N PHE A 8 -22.60 -13.56 2.30
CA PHE A 8 -21.59 -14.56 2.65
C PHE A 8 -20.20 -14.14 2.18
N TYR A 9 -20.06 -13.72 0.91
CA TYR A 9 -18.76 -13.26 0.40
C TYR A 9 -18.25 -12.05 1.19
N GLY A 10 -19.12 -11.08 1.48
CA GLY A 10 -18.76 -9.91 2.27
C GLY A 10 -18.21 -10.28 3.65
N PHE A 11 -18.92 -11.14 4.39
CA PHE A 11 -18.45 -11.58 5.70
C PHE A 11 -17.15 -12.39 5.63
N ALA A 12 -17.04 -13.33 4.68
CA ALA A 12 -15.86 -14.16 4.51
C ALA A 12 -14.62 -13.33 4.15
N PHE A 13 -14.72 -12.42 3.17
CA PHE A 13 -13.60 -11.57 2.78
C PHE A 13 -13.24 -10.56 3.86
N PHE A 14 -14.21 -10.06 4.63
CA PHE A 14 -13.90 -9.20 5.78
C PHE A 14 -13.02 -9.94 6.79
N GLY A 15 -13.38 -11.17 7.15
CA GLY A 15 -12.57 -12.02 8.02
C GLY A 15 -11.17 -12.30 7.46
N ILE A 16 -11.06 -12.65 6.18
CA ILE A 16 -9.78 -12.92 5.51
C ILE A 16 -8.89 -11.67 5.49
N ILE A 17 -9.45 -10.51 5.13
CA ILE A 17 -8.71 -9.24 5.04
C ILE A 17 -8.22 -8.82 6.43
N LEU A 18 -9.07 -8.92 7.45
CA LEU A 18 -8.67 -8.62 8.83
C LEU A 18 -7.59 -9.58 9.33
N ALA A 19 -7.76 -10.88 9.13
CA ALA A 19 -6.76 -11.87 9.52
C ALA A 19 -5.41 -11.58 8.87
N ARG A 20 -5.40 -11.31 7.56
CA ARG A 20 -4.19 -10.92 6.82
C ARG A 20 -3.60 -9.62 7.35
N TYR A 21 -4.42 -8.60 7.59
CA TYR A 21 -3.97 -7.31 8.11
C TYR A 21 -3.30 -7.46 9.48
N PHE A 22 -3.95 -8.09 10.45
CA PHE A 22 -3.37 -8.28 11.79
C PHE A 22 -2.15 -9.20 11.76
N LEU A 23 -2.12 -10.21 10.88
CA LEU A 23 -0.96 -11.09 10.73
C LEU A 23 0.25 -10.33 10.15
N VAL A 24 0.07 -9.65 9.02
CA VAL A 24 1.17 -8.98 8.31
C VAL A 24 1.56 -7.69 9.02
N ALA A 25 0.64 -6.74 9.18
CA ALA A 25 0.94 -5.46 9.83
C ALA A 25 1.33 -5.65 11.30
N GLY A 26 0.60 -6.48 12.04
CA GLY A 26 0.90 -6.76 13.44
C GLY A 26 2.18 -7.55 13.63
N GLY A 27 2.41 -8.60 12.84
CA GLY A 27 3.67 -9.35 12.85
C GLY A 27 4.87 -8.48 12.51
N THR A 28 4.76 -7.64 11.48
CA THR A 28 5.80 -6.69 11.11
C THR A 28 6.05 -5.65 12.19
N TYR A 29 4.99 -5.09 12.79
CA TYR A 29 5.12 -4.16 13.91
C TYR A 29 5.84 -4.82 15.09
N LEU A 30 5.41 -6.01 15.52
CA LEU A 30 6.04 -6.73 16.62
C LEU A 30 7.51 -7.04 16.33
N PHE A 31 7.84 -7.48 15.12
CA PHE A 31 9.22 -7.76 14.73
C PHE A 31 10.09 -6.50 14.80
N PHE A 32 9.71 -5.42 14.11
CA PHE A 32 10.51 -4.21 14.04
C PHE A 32 10.57 -3.43 15.36
N TYR A 33 9.61 -3.61 16.26
CA TYR A 33 9.61 -2.99 17.60
C TYR A 33 10.14 -3.94 18.70
N SER A 34 10.58 -5.15 18.35
CA SER A 34 11.27 -6.06 19.27
C SER A 34 12.78 -5.79 19.33
N PRO A 35 13.50 -6.27 20.37
CA PRO A 35 14.96 -6.19 20.44
C PRO A 35 15.69 -6.89 19.29
N LEU A 36 15.06 -7.86 18.63
CA LEU A 36 15.68 -8.70 17.59
C LEU A 36 15.99 -7.94 16.29
N SER A 37 15.28 -6.84 16.04
CA SER A 37 15.39 -6.07 14.80
C SER A 37 16.22 -4.80 14.95
N GLN A 38 16.82 -4.54 16.12
CA GLN A 38 17.63 -3.34 16.37
C GLN A 38 18.79 -3.17 15.38
N SER A 39 19.30 -4.28 14.80
CA SER A 39 20.33 -4.22 13.75
C SER A 39 19.84 -3.62 12.42
N PHE A 40 18.54 -3.61 12.17
CA PHE A 40 17.91 -2.96 11.01
C PHE A 40 17.47 -1.53 11.28
N VAL A 41 17.51 -1.13 12.55
CA VAL A 41 17.11 0.20 13.00
C VAL A 41 18.29 1.14 12.86
N ASN A 42 18.14 2.19 12.06
CA ASN A 42 19.18 3.19 11.92
C ASN A 42 19.10 4.20 13.07
N HIS A 43 19.96 4.01 14.07
CA HIS A 43 20.05 4.87 15.26
C HIS A 43 20.51 6.31 15.00
N ASN A 44 21.08 6.59 13.83
CA ASN A 44 21.42 7.97 13.45
C ASN A 44 20.18 8.79 13.05
N LEU A 45 19.05 8.14 12.81
CA LEU A 45 17.78 8.77 12.49
C LEU A 45 16.97 8.96 13.76
N ARG A 46 16.29 10.11 13.90
CA ARG A 46 15.43 10.36 15.05
C ARG A 46 14.27 9.35 15.07
N HIS A 47 14.26 8.48 16.07
CA HIS A 47 13.15 7.55 16.32
C HIS A 47 11.94 8.31 16.86
N TRP A 48 10.80 8.16 16.18
CA TRP A 48 9.52 8.64 16.66
C TRP A 48 8.60 7.46 16.90
N SER A 49 8.25 7.21 18.16
CA SER A 49 7.21 6.24 18.50
C SER A 49 5.86 6.95 18.50
N PRO A 50 4.87 6.48 17.71
CA PRO A 50 3.54 7.03 17.81
C PRO A 50 2.93 6.69 19.18
N SER A 51 2.02 7.56 19.64
CA SER A 51 1.25 7.25 20.83
C SER A 51 0.32 6.06 20.58
N TRP A 52 0.03 5.30 21.63
CA TRP A 52 -0.94 4.19 21.54
C TRP A 52 -2.30 4.63 21.00
N ARG A 53 -2.75 5.83 21.36
CA ARG A 53 -3.99 6.42 20.84
C ARG A 53 -3.97 6.61 19.32
N SER A 54 -2.82 7.00 18.76
CA SER A 54 -2.63 7.12 17.30
C SER A 54 -2.71 5.76 16.62
N ILE A 55 -2.09 4.73 17.23
CA ILE A 55 -2.14 3.36 16.70
C ILE A 55 -3.59 2.84 16.71
N GLN A 56 -4.33 3.03 17.81
CA GLN A 56 -5.74 2.62 17.89
C GLN A 56 -6.60 3.29 16.81
N GLN A 57 -6.33 4.57 16.57
CA GLN A 57 -6.99 5.36 15.55
C GLN A 57 -6.70 4.85 14.12
N ASP A 58 -5.47 4.42 13.84
CA ASP A 58 -5.09 3.82 12.55
C ASP A 58 -5.70 2.42 12.40
N ILE A 59 -5.66 1.58 13.44
CA ILE A 59 -6.31 0.27 13.44
C ILE A 59 -7.82 0.40 13.19
N THR A 60 -8.47 1.37 13.83
CA THR A 60 -9.91 1.61 13.63
C THR A 60 -10.20 1.94 12.17
N LEU A 61 -9.40 2.83 11.57
CA LEU A 61 -9.56 3.22 10.18
C LEU A 61 -9.25 2.07 9.21
N SER A 62 -8.26 1.24 9.52
CA SER A 62 -7.92 0.02 8.79
C SER A 62 -9.05 -1.03 8.84
N VAL A 63 -9.72 -1.19 9.97
CA VAL A 63 -10.88 -2.10 10.10
C VAL A 63 -12.06 -1.59 9.27
N LEU A 64 -12.32 -0.28 9.26
CA LEU A 64 -13.35 0.33 8.40
C LEU A 64 -13.02 0.12 6.90
N SER A 65 -11.77 0.36 6.52
CA SER A 65 -11.29 0.13 5.14
C SER A 65 -11.40 -1.33 4.73
N ALA A 66 -11.10 -2.27 5.63
CA ALA A 66 -11.30 -3.70 5.39
C ALA A 66 -12.76 -4.05 5.07
N GLY A 67 -13.73 -3.36 5.69
CA GLY A 67 -15.15 -3.49 5.37
C GLY A 67 -15.46 -3.08 3.94
N VAL A 68 -14.94 -1.93 3.49
CA VAL A 68 -15.08 -1.46 2.11
C VAL A 68 -14.46 -2.44 1.12
N PHE A 69 -13.23 -2.89 1.38
CA PHE A 69 -12.55 -3.87 0.53
C PHE A 69 -13.27 -5.21 0.49
N ALA A 70 -13.89 -5.64 1.59
CA ALA A 70 -14.70 -6.85 1.63
C ALA A 70 -15.96 -6.74 0.76
N LEU A 71 -16.63 -5.59 0.74
CA LEU A 71 -17.76 -5.34 -0.15
C LEU A 71 -17.34 -5.36 -1.62
N ALA A 72 -16.18 -4.76 -1.95
CA ALA A 72 -15.62 -4.82 -3.29
C ALA A 72 -15.27 -6.26 -3.71
N ALA A 73 -14.66 -7.04 -2.82
CA ALA A 73 -14.36 -8.46 -3.07
C ALA A 73 -15.64 -9.30 -3.24
N ALA A 74 -16.67 -9.02 -2.43
CA ALA A 74 -17.99 -9.66 -2.58
C ALA A 74 -18.61 -9.35 -3.95
N PHE A 75 -18.54 -8.10 -4.39
CA PHE A 75 -19.00 -7.69 -5.72
C PHE A 75 -18.26 -8.42 -6.84
N ILE A 76 -16.93 -8.51 -6.76
CA ILE A 76 -16.10 -9.25 -7.72
C ILE A 76 -16.51 -10.72 -7.78
N MET A 77 -16.68 -11.38 -6.63
CA MET A 77 -17.02 -12.80 -6.58
C MET A 77 -18.45 -13.09 -7.03
N THR A 78 -19.41 -12.22 -6.70
CA THR A 78 -20.76 -12.32 -7.26
C THR A 78 -20.74 -12.13 -8.78
N GLY A 79 -19.95 -11.18 -9.30
CA GLY A 79 -19.76 -11.03 -10.73
C GLY A 79 -19.10 -12.26 -11.39
N TYR A 80 -18.17 -12.91 -10.70
CA TYR A 80 -17.58 -14.17 -11.14
C TYR A 80 -18.60 -15.32 -11.18
N SER A 81 -19.45 -15.48 -10.16
CA SER A 81 -20.52 -16.50 -10.18
C SER A 81 -21.51 -16.28 -11.33
N TRP A 82 -21.74 -15.03 -11.73
CA TRP A 82 -22.59 -14.70 -12.87
C TRP A 82 -21.87 -14.78 -14.23
N GLY A 83 -20.57 -15.10 -14.25
CA GLY A 83 -19.78 -15.20 -15.48
C GLY A 83 -19.53 -13.86 -16.18
N ILE A 84 -19.70 -12.72 -15.49
CA ILE A 84 -19.52 -11.39 -16.08
C ILE A 84 -18.10 -10.85 -15.90
N THR A 85 -17.32 -11.39 -14.96
CA THR A 85 -15.88 -11.08 -14.85
C THR A 85 -15.07 -11.94 -15.82
N ARG A 86 -13.85 -11.52 -16.13
CA ARG A 86 -12.86 -12.28 -16.90
C ARG A 86 -11.94 -13.13 -16.01
N LEU A 87 -12.36 -13.40 -14.78
CA LEU A 87 -11.62 -14.29 -13.90
C LEU A 87 -11.70 -15.73 -14.40
N TYR A 88 -10.58 -16.46 -14.30
CA TYR A 88 -10.51 -17.86 -14.69
C TYR A 88 -9.69 -18.69 -13.70
N SER A 89 -9.95 -19.99 -13.66
CA SER A 89 -9.41 -20.92 -12.66
C SER A 89 -8.48 -22.00 -13.22
N HIS A 90 -8.44 -22.17 -14.55
CA HIS A 90 -7.60 -23.17 -15.21
C HIS A 90 -6.36 -22.51 -15.83
N PRO A 91 -5.14 -22.73 -15.29
CA PRO A 91 -3.91 -22.10 -15.76
C PRO A 91 -3.63 -22.32 -17.25
N GLN A 92 -4.07 -23.46 -17.80
CA GLN A 92 -3.84 -23.87 -19.18
C GLN A 92 -4.65 -23.05 -20.19
N GLN A 93 -5.69 -22.34 -19.75
CA GLN A 93 -6.57 -21.57 -20.65
C GLN A 93 -5.83 -20.47 -21.43
N TYR A 94 -4.85 -19.82 -20.80
CA TYR A 94 -4.00 -18.81 -21.43
C TYR A 94 -2.49 -19.15 -21.34
N GLY A 95 -2.14 -20.24 -20.66
CA GLY A 95 -0.77 -20.71 -20.49
C GLY A 95 -0.01 -20.04 -19.34
N LEU A 96 1.06 -20.69 -18.88
CA LEU A 96 1.83 -20.25 -17.72
C LEU A 96 2.56 -18.92 -17.93
N CYS A 97 3.03 -18.64 -19.15
CA CYS A 97 3.66 -17.36 -19.48
C CYS A 97 2.70 -16.19 -19.27
N TYR A 98 1.43 -16.37 -19.65
CA TYR A 98 0.40 -15.36 -19.46
C TYR A 98 0.15 -15.05 -17.98
N LEU A 99 0.30 -16.01 -17.06
CA LEU A 99 0.19 -15.74 -15.62
C LEU A 99 1.20 -14.68 -15.17
N GLY A 100 2.46 -14.79 -15.61
CA GLY A 100 3.52 -13.84 -15.29
C GLY A 100 3.33 -12.48 -15.97
N VAL A 101 2.95 -12.48 -17.25
CA VAL A 101 2.70 -11.25 -18.01
C VAL A 101 1.51 -10.48 -17.44
N SER A 102 0.39 -11.17 -17.15
CA SER A 102 -0.79 -10.55 -16.56
C SER A 102 -0.53 -10.05 -15.14
N TYR A 103 0.27 -10.77 -14.34
CA TYR A 103 0.72 -10.28 -13.04
C TYR A 103 1.52 -8.97 -13.16
N GLY A 104 2.53 -8.94 -14.03
CA GLY A 104 3.31 -7.73 -14.28
C GLY A 104 2.46 -6.56 -14.78
N ALA A 105 1.53 -6.83 -15.70
CA ALA A 105 0.58 -5.85 -16.20
C ALA A 105 -0.30 -5.26 -15.09
N VAL A 106 -0.83 -6.11 -14.20
CA VAL A 106 -1.62 -5.66 -13.04
C VAL A 106 -0.79 -4.75 -12.14
N LEU A 107 0.45 -5.11 -11.81
CA LEU A 107 1.30 -4.27 -10.96
C LEU A 107 1.56 -2.88 -11.57
N VAL A 108 1.89 -2.82 -12.87
CA VAL A 108 2.15 -1.55 -13.54
C VAL A 108 0.88 -0.69 -13.63
N LEU A 109 -0.25 -1.29 -13.99
CA LEU A 109 -1.54 -0.59 -14.05
C LEU A 109 -2.00 -0.11 -12.67
N GLN A 110 -1.79 -0.93 -11.63
CA GLN A 110 -2.11 -0.58 -10.26
C GLN A 110 -1.25 0.57 -9.76
N ASP A 111 0.05 0.55 -10.05
CA ASP A 111 0.97 1.61 -9.67
C ASP A 111 0.59 2.94 -10.32
N ALA A 112 0.23 2.93 -11.61
CA ALA A 112 -0.32 4.08 -12.32
C ALA A 112 -1.59 4.60 -11.64
N TYR A 113 -2.57 3.72 -11.44
CA TYR A 113 -3.85 4.07 -10.84
C TYR A 113 -3.65 4.69 -9.46
N PHE A 114 -2.82 4.05 -8.64
CA PHE A 114 -2.51 4.54 -7.30
C PHE A 114 -1.83 5.89 -7.36
N TYR A 115 -0.79 6.08 -8.19
CA TYR A 115 -0.08 7.35 -8.30
C TYR A 115 -1.04 8.51 -8.61
N PHE A 116 -1.88 8.35 -9.64
CA PHE A 116 -2.77 9.44 -10.07
C PHE A 116 -3.88 9.72 -9.06
N THR A 117 -4.49 8.67 -8.49
CA THR A 117 -5.55 8.84 -7.48
C THR A 117 -4.99 9.42 -6.18
N HIS A 118 -3.83 8.94 -5.74
CA HIS A 118 -3.14 9.44 -4.56
C HIS A 118 -2.76 10.92 -4.72
N ARG A 119 -2.16 11.30 -5.85
CA ARG A 119 -1.88 12.72 -6.16
C ARG A 119 -3.16 13.56 -6.20
N LEU A 120 -4.26 13.02 -6.74
CA LEU A 120 -5.55 13.69 -6.75
C LEU A 120 -6.11 13.89 -5.34
N PHE A 121 -5.95 12.91 -4.44
CA PHE A 121 -6.42 13.02 -3.06
C PHE A 121 -5.69 14.12 -2.29
N HIS A 122 -4.45 14.44 -2.64
CA HIS A 122 -3.71 15.57 -2.09
C HIS A 122 -4.16 16.94 -2.61
N HIS A 123 -5.12 16.99 -3.55
CA HIS A 123 -5.72 18.26 -3.95
C HIS A 123 -6.44 18.92 -2.76
N PRO A 124 -6.26 20.23 -2.49
CA PRO A 124 -6.78 20.88 -1.28
C PRO A 124 -8.29 20.74 -1.04
N SER A 125 -9.09 20.66 -2.12
CA SER A 125 -10.55 20.48 -2.03
C SER A 125 -10.97 19.05 -1.66
N LEU A 126 -10.09 18.06 -1.85
CA LEU A 126 -10.38 16.64 -1.69
C LEU A 126 -9.72 16.05 -0.44
N PHE A 127 -8.54 16.54 -0.05
CA PHE A 127 -7.70 15.99 1.01
C PHE A 127 -8.44 15.70 2.32
N ARG A 128 -9.28 16.64 2.78
CA ARG A 128 -10.03 16.49 4.04
C ARG A 128 -10.99 15.31 4.05
N TRP A 129 -11.46 14.88 2.88
CA TRP A 129 -12.46 13.82 2.73
C TRP A 129 -11.85 12.48 2.33
N LEU A 130 -10.72 12.53 1.62
CA LEU A 130 -10.12 11.36 1.00
C LEU A 130 -8.85 10.89 1.69
N HIS A 131 -8.07 11.74 2.35
CA HIS A 131 -6.71 11.33 2.73
C HIS A 131 -6.16 11.94 4.01
N GLN A 132 -6.93 12.82 4.66
CA GLN A 132 -6.54 13.43 5.93
C GLN A 132 -6.44 12.39 7.06
N GLY A 133 -7.33 11.39 7.07
CA GLY A 133 -7.31 10.31 8.06
C GLY A 133 -6.04 9.47 7.93
N HIS A 134 -5.64 9.19 6.69
CA HIS A 134 -4.39 8.48 6.38
C HIS A 134 -3.14 9.26 6.85
N HIS A 135 -3.07 10.56 6.53
CA HIS A 135 -1.96 11.45 6.91
C HIS A 135 -1.97 11.91 8.36
N ARG A 136 -2.97 11.52 9.15
CA ARG A 136 -3.04 11.87 10.57
C ARG A 136 -1.79 11.40 11.33
N SER A 137 -1.28 10.21 10.99
CA SER A 137 -0.05 9.65 11.54
C SER A 137 1.16 10.13 10.75
N ARG A 138 1.69 11.33 11.10
CA ARG A 138 2.93 11.88 10.51
C ARG A 138 4.13 10.93 10.57
N TYR A 139 4.12 10.01 11.53
CA TYR A 139 5.09 8.93 11.68
C TYR A 139 4.35 7.60 11.49
N PRO A 140 4.17 7.16 10.24
CA PRO A 140 3.41 5.96 9.97
C PRO A 140 4.09 4.73 10.57
N THR A 141 3.26 3.73 10.88
CA THR A 141 3.70 2.40 11.30
C THR A 141 3.03 1.35 10.42
N PRO A 142 3.43 0.06 10.49
CA PRO A 142 2.72 -1.00 9.78
C PRO A 142 1.19 -0.96 9.93
N TRP A 143 0.67 -0.51 11.08
CA TRP A 143 -0.77 -0.33 11.32
C TRP A 143 -1.44 0.73 10.44
N THR A 144 -0.68 1.73 9.97
CA THR A 144 -1.16 2.79 9.08
C THR A 144 -1.37 2.29 7.65
N SER A 145 -0.81 1.13 7.27
CA SER A 145 -0.82 0.62 5.89
C SER A 145 -2.20 0.46 5.25
N PHE A 146 -3.25 0.26 6.05
CA PHE A 146 -4.63 0.10 5.59
C PHE A 146 -5.54 1.24 6.10
N ALA A 147 -4.98 2.24 6.79
CA ALA A 147 -5.71 3.31 7.44
C ALA A 147 -6.14 4.38 6.41
N PHE A 148 -7.02 4.00 5.49
CA PHE A 148 -7.57 4.85 4.46
C PHE A 148 -8.88 5.50 4.91
N ASP A 149 -9.14 6.73 4.48
CA ASP A 149 -10.49 7.28 4.66
C ASP A 149 -11.50 6.45 3.84
N PRO A 150 -12.77 6.31 4.27
CA PRO A 150 -13.73 5.44 3.59
C PRO A 150 -13.89 5.71 2.09
N LEU A 151 -13.88 6.98 1.69
CA LEU A 151 -13.95 7.36 0.28
C LEU A 151 -12.68 6.98 -0.50
N GLU A 152 -11.51 7.08 0.13
CA GLU A 152 -10.26 6.60 -0.46
C GLU A 152 -10.28 5.08 -0.59
N ALA A 153 -10.71 4.34 0.43
CA ALA A 153 -10.84 2.89 0.35
C ALA A 153 -11.77 2.47 -0.81
N ILE A 154 -12.87 3.19 -1.03
CA ILE A 154 -13.77 2.96 -2.18
C ILE A 154 -12.99 3.15 -3.48
N VAL A 155 -12.38 4.31 -3.68
CA VAL A 155 -11.66 4.62 -4.93
C VAL A 155 -10.53 3.61 -5.15
N GLN A 156 -9.70 3.34 -4.15
CA GLN A 156 -8.63 2.34 -4.25
C GLN A 156 -9.15 0.94 -4.62
N SER A 157 -10.31 0.54 -4.10
CA SER A 157 -10.93 -0.75 -4.44
C SER A 157 -11.44 -0.84 -5.88
N LEU A 158 -11.79 0.30 -6.50
CA LEU A 158 -12.31 0.34 -7.88
C LEU A 158 -11.29 -0.15 -8.90
N PHE A 159 -9.98 -0.04 -8.61
CA PHE A 159 -8.97 -0.63 -9.48
C PHE A 159 -9.17 -2.14 -9.64
N LEU A 160 -9.27 -2.87 -8.51
CA LEU A 160 -9.42 -4.31 -8.52
C LEU A 160 -10.79 -4.72 -9.09
N VAL A 161 -11.83 -3.95 -8.78
CA VAL A 161 -13.17 -4.16 -9.38
C VAL A 161 -13.09 -4.01 -10.88
N GLY A 162 -12.50 -2.94 -11.41
CA GLY A 162 -12.45 -2.67 -12.85
C GLY A 162 -11.57 -3.67 -13.61
N ILE A 163 -10.37 -3.98 -13.09
CA ILE A 163 -9.40 -4.78 -13.83
C ILE A 163 -9.91 -6.20 -14.13
N VAL A 164 -10.71 -6.79 -13.23
CA VAL A 164 -11.26 -8.14 -13.44
C VAL A 164 -12.35 -8.21 -14.51
N PHE A 165 -12.92 -7.09 -14.95
CA PHE A 165 -13.84 -7.06 -16.10
C PHE A 165 -13.10 -6.85 -17.43
N VAL A 166 -11.88 -6.30 -17.39
CA VAL A 166 -11.13 -5.89 -18.59
C VAL A 166 -10.06 -6.91 -18.96
N LEU A 167 -9.28 -7.38 -17.99
CA LEU A 167 -8.15 -8.26 -18.22
C LEU A 167 -8.50 -9.69 -17.76
N PRO A 168 -8.30 -10.73 -18.59
CA PRO A 168 -8.39 -12.10 -18.13
C PRO A 168 -7.35 -12.36 -17.04
N LEU A 169 -7.80 -12.69 -15.84
CA LEU A 169 -6.93 -12.87 -14.68
C LEU A 169 -7.19 -14.22 -14.02
N HIS A 170 -6.10 -14.97 -13.83
CA HIS A 170 -6.18 -16.20 -13.06
C HIS A 170 -6.31 -15.86 -11.57
N PHE A 171 -7.02 -16.67 -10.79
CA PHE A 171 -7.10 -16.49 -9.34
C PHE A 171 -5.73 -16.43 -8.65
N ILE A 172 -4.77 -17.25 -9.08
CA ILE A 172 -3.39 -17.20 -8.55
C ILE A 172 -2.73 -15.83 -8.84
N THR A 173 -2.90 -15.29 -10.04
CA THR A 173 -2.38 -13.96 -10.39
C THR A 173 -3.02 -12.87 -9.53
N LEU A 174 -4.33 -12.94 -9.31
CA LEU A 174 -5.06 -12.02 -8.45
C LEU A 174 -4.57 -12.08 -6.98
N ILE A 175 -4.41 -13.30 -6.45
CA ILE A 175 -3.89 -13.52 -5.09
C ILE A 175 -2.44 -13.03 -4.97
N ALA A 176 -1.60 -13.26 -5.99
CA ALA A 176 -0.24 -12.76 -6.02
C ALA A 176 -0.20 -11.22 -6.00
N ALA A 177 -1.01 -10.56 -6.83
CA ALA A 177 -1.11 -9.09 -6.85
C ALA A 177 -1.58 -8.52 -5.50
N LEU A 178 -2.62 -9.11 -4.89
CA LEU A 178 -3.11 -8.72 -3.57
C LEU A 178 -2.08 -8.93 -2.45
N THR A 179 -1.31 -10.02 -2.53
CA THR A 179 -0.20 -10.30 -1.60
C THR A 179 0.90 -9.25 -1.76
N THR A 180 1.32 -8.97 -2.98
CA THR A 180 2.33 -7.93 -3.28
C THR A 180 1.87 -6.56 -2.81
N MET A 181 0.62 -6.18 -3.07
CA MET A 181 0.02 -4.95 -2.55
C MET A 181 0.09 -4.88 -1.03
N THR A 182 -0.27 -5.95 -0.33
CA THR A 182 -0.28 -5.98 1.14
C THR A 182 1.14 -5.84 1.70
N ILE A 183 2.10 -6.59 1.15
CA ILE A 183 3.50 -6.52 1.57
C ILE A 183 4.03 -5.10 1.35
N TRP A 184 3.81 -4.53 0.16
CA TRP A 184 4.34 -3.21 -0.17
C TRP A 184 3.69 -2.08 0.64
N ALA A 185 2.38 -2.15 0.87
CA ALA A 185 1.67 -1.22 1.74
C ALA A 185 2.29 -1.21 3.15
N VAL A 186 2.59 -2.38 3.72
CA VAL A 186 3.24 -2.48 5.04
C VAL A 186 4.68 -1.98 4.99
N LEU A 187 5.47 -2.37 3.98
CA LEU A 187 6.86 -1.93 3.82
C LEU A 187 6.95 -0.40 3.72
N ASN A 188 6.07 0.23 2.95
CA ASN A 188 6.03 1.69 2.80
C ASN A 188 5.75 2.43 4.13
N HIS A 189 5.10 1.75 5.09
CA HIS A 189 4.75 2.32 6.38
C HIS A 189 5.60 1.80 7.55
N LEU A 190 6.74 1.13 7.29
CA LEU A 190 7.63 0.66 8.36
C LEU A 190 8.19 1.79 9.25
N GLY A 191 8.23 3.01 8.73
CA GLY A 191 8.93 4.14 9.33
C GLY A 191 10.31 4.34 8.71
N ILE A 192 10.79 5.59 8.70
CA ILE A 192 12.03 5.98 8.00
C ILE A 192 13.29 5.33 8.57
N ASP A 193 13.25 4.95 9.83
CA ASP A 193 14.35 4.45 10.64
C ASP A 193 14.46 2.93 10.66
N ARG A 194 13.49 2.21 10.10
CA ARG A 194 13.36 0.75 10.25
C ARG A 194 13.88 -0.07 9.06
N LEU A 195 14.45 0.58 8.05
CA LEU A 195 15.26 -0.09 7.01
C LEU A 195 16.66 0.52 6.94
N PRO A 196 17.65 -0.22 6.40
CA PRO A 196 19.01 0.27 6.24
C PRO A 196 19.03 1.61 5.49
N SER A 197 19.82 2.59 5.95
CA SER A 197 20.02 3.87 5.25
C SER A 197 20.55 3.71 3.83
N SER A 198 21.15 2.57 3.51
CA SER A 198 21.60 2.26 2.16
C SER A 198 20.48 1.96 1.19
N PHE A 199 19.24 1.69 1.63
CA PHE A 199 18.16 1.29 0.71
C PHE A 199 17.84 2.34 -0.36
N PRO A 200 17.67 3.65 -0.04
CA PRO A 200 17.50 4.71 -1.06
C PRO A 200 18.68 4.83 -2.04
N HIS A 201 19.89 4.50 -1.59
CA HIS A 201 21.11 4.57 -2.42
C HIS A 201 21.42 3.26 -3.18
N HIS A 202 20.79 2.16 -2.78
CA HIS A 202 20.87 0.87 -3.45
C HIS A 202 20.14 0.92 -4.80
N TRP A 203 20.60 0.14 -5.78
CA TRP A 203 20.00 0.14 -7.11
C TRP A 203 18.49 -0.17 -7.07
N LEU A 204 18.03 -1.01 -6.12
CA LEU A 204 16.60 -1.25 -5.90
C LEU A 204 15.86 0.01 -5.41
N GLY A 205 16.38 0.78 -4.45
CA GLY A 205 15.70 1.98 -3.96
C GLY A 205 15.59 3.11 -4.98
N ARG A 206 16.38 3.05 -6.07
CA ARG A 206 16.22 3.95 -7.22
C ARG A 206 14.97 3.66 -8.04
N TRP A 207 14.51 2.41 -8.07
CA TRP A 207 13.39 1.96 -8.91
C TRP A 207 12.14 1.65 -8.10
N PHE A 208 12.32 1.26 -6.83
CA PHE A 208 11.28 0.77 -5.95
C PHE A 208 11.09 1.68 -4.75
N ILE A 209 9.84 1.94 -4.42
CA ILE A 209 9.45 2.76 -3.27
C ILE A 209 9.67 1.96 -2.00
N GLY A 210 10.34 2.60 -1.03
CA GLY A 210 10.56 2.06 0.29
C GLY A 210 10.01 2.96 1.40
N PRO A 211 10.17 2.56 2.67
CA PRO A 211 9.63 3.26 3.83
C PRO A 211 10.12 4.70 3.95
N ALA A 212 11.38 4.97 3.57
CA ALA A 212 11.93 6.32 3.58
C ALA A 212 11.19 7.26 2.62
N HIS A 213 10.92 6.80 1.40
CA HIS A 213 10.25 7.57 0.34
C HIS A 213 8.84 7.97 0.81
N HIS A 214 8.07 7.01 1.31
CA HIS A 214 6.72 7.27 1.79
C HIS A 214 6.69 7.99 3.15
N SER A 215 7.66 7.78 4.04
CA SER A 215 7.76 8.57 5.28
C SER A 215 8.09 10.05 5.00
N ILE A 216 8.79 10.38 3.93
CA ILE A 216 8.96 11.77 3.47
C ILE A 216 7.63 12.31 2.96
N HIS A 217 6.88 11.52 2.18
CA HIS A 217 5.54 11.88 1.71
C HIS A 217 4.59 12.28 2.85
N HIS A 218 4.53 11.50 3.94
CA HIS A 218 3.74 11.80 5.15
C HIS A 218 4.15 13.11 5.89
N ARG A 219 5.23 13.76 5.45
CA ARG A 219 5.71 15.05 5.98
C ARG A 219 5.68 16.16 4.93
N LYS A 220 5.86 15.82 3.66
CA LYS A 220 5.85 16.71 2.49
C LYS A 220 4.80 16.23 1.51
N TYR A 221 3.59 16.76 1.63
CA TYR A 221 2.39 16.28 0.90
C TYR A 221 2.45 16.53 -0.63
N THR A 222 3.48 17.23 -1.12
CA THR A 222 3.67 17.60 -2.52
C THR A 222 4.60 16.67 -3.30
N VAL A 223 5.17 15.65 -2.67
CA VAL A 223 6.17 14.74 -3.28
C VAL A 223 5.85 13.27 -3.00
N HIS A 224 6.39 12.35 -3.81
CA HIS A 224 6.43 10.90 -3.56
C HIS A 224 5.06 10.21 -3.48
N TYR A 225 4.31 10.20 -4.59
CA TYR A 225 2.96 9.65 -4.67
C TYR A 225 2.87 8.17 -5.08
N GLY A 226 3.94 7.55 -5.58
CA GLY A 226 3.87 6.17 -6.09
C GLY A 226 3.61 5.10 -5.01
N LEU A 227 3.29 3.88 -5.46
CA LEU A 227 3.06 2.71 -4.59
C LEU A 227 4.26 1.78 -4.56
N TYR A 228 4.59 1.17 -5.70
CA TYR A 228 5.65 0.18 -5.88
C TYR A 228 6.90 0.82 -6.48
N PHE A 229 6.73 1.69 -7.47
CA PHE A 229 7.82 2.19 -8.28
C PHE A 229 7.99 3.71 -8.16
N THR A 230 9.25 4.15 -8.21
CA THR A 230 9.59 5.59 -8.16
C THR A 230 9.40 6.28 -9.52
N PHE A 231 9.14 5.52 -10.59
CA PHE A 231 9.23 6.05 -11.95
C PHE A 231 8.21 7.16 -12.24
N TRP A 232 6.99 7.08 -11.70
CA TRP A 232 5.99 8.14 -11.91
C TRP A 232 6.42 9.44 -11.25
N ASP A 233 6.99 9.36 -10.04
CA ASP A 233 7.51 10.52 -9.33
C ASP A 233 8.68 11.17 -10.08
N LYS A 234 9.55 10.36 -10.70
CA LYS A 234 10.63 10.85 -11.57
C LYS A 234 10.09 11.50 -12.84
N LEU A 235 9.18 10.81 -13.54
CA LEU A 235 8.65 11.23 -14.83
C LEU A 235 7.86 12.54 -14.72
N LEU A 236 7.09 12.71 -13.63
CA LEU A 236 6.20 13.85 -13.44
C LEU A 236 6.75 14.90 -12.48
N GLY A 237 8.03 14.79 -12.09
CA GLY A 237 8.73 15.77 -11.28
C GLY A 237 8.19 15.91 -9.85
N THR A 238 7.64 14.85 -9.28
CA THR A 238 7.14 14.80 -7.90
C THR A 238 8.09 14.07 -6.95
N GLN A 239 9.31 13.72 -7.39
CA GLN A 239 10.35 13.23 -6.49
C GLN A 239 11.03 14.40 -5.76
N ASP A 240 11.22 14.29 -4.44
CA ASP A 240 12.03 15.24 -3.69
C ASP A 240 13.47 15.28 -4.26
N PRO A 241 13.97 16.45 -4.70
CA PRO A 241 15.30 16.57 -5.31
C PRO A 241 16.44 16.11 -4.41
N ASP A 242 16.26 16.21 -3.09
CA ASP A 242 17.27 15.86 -2.11
C ASP A 242 17.21 14.38 -1.70
N TYR A 243 16.23 13.62 -2.19
CA TYR A 243 16.03 12.21 -1.85
C TYR A 243 17.24 11.33 -2.22
N GLU A 244 17.86 11.57 -3.38
CA GLU A 244 19.00 10.77 -3.84
C GLU A 244 20.36 11.38 -3.42
N GLN A 245 20.43 12.70 -3.21
CA GLN A 245 21.69 13.42 -2.99
C GLN A 245 22.04 13.68 -1.51
N LYS A 246 21.04 13.86 -0.63
CA LYS A 246 21.25 14.33 0.76
C LYS A 246 20.45 13.55 1.81
N PHE A 247 20.00 12.34 1.49
CA PHE A 247 19.19 11.54 2.41
C PHE A 247 19.86 11.39 3.80
N ASP A 248 21.17 11.13 3.83
CA ASP A 248 21.95 10.97 5.05
C ASP A 248 22.20 12.29 5.83
N GLU A 249 22.31 13.43 5.14
CA GLU A 249 22.68 14.72 5.76
C GLU A 249 21.50 15.40 6.48
N ARG A 250 20.29 15.28 5.93
CA ARG A 250 19.10 15.93 6.50
C ARG A 250 18.56 15.24 7.75
N LEU A 251 18.74 13.92 7.85
CA LEU A 251 18.15 13.17 8.96
C LEU A 251 19.07 13.06 10.18
N THR A 252 20.36 13.39 10.03
CA THR A 252 21.34 13.51 11.14
C THR A 252 21.28 14.87 11.84
N GLY A 253 20.35 15.77 11.46
CA GLY A 253 20.17 17.08 12.09
C GLY A 253 21.24 18.12 11.75
N LYS A 254 22.09 17.89 10.74
CA LYS A 254 23.17 18.83 10.36
C LYS A 254 22.71 20.02 9.52
N VAL A 255 21.45 20.06 9.08
CA VAL A 255 20.95 21.07 8.12
C VAL A 255 19.99 22.08 8.76
N ASP A 256 19.54 21.88 10.00
CA ASP A 256 18.72 22.87 10.71
C ASP A 256 19.62 23.96 11.30
N GLY A 257 20.11 24.82 10.41
CA GLY A 257 20.92 25.99 10.70
C GLY A 257 20.51 27.17 9.83
N VAL A 258 19.20 27.48 9.79
CA VAL A 258 18.62 28.81 9.53
C VAL A 258 17.30 28.92 10.28
#